data_AF-A0A517SLB8-F1
#
_entry.id   AF-A0A517SLB8-F1
#
_cell.length_a   1.000
_cell.length_b   1.000
_cell.length_c   1.000
_cell.angle_alpha   90.00
_cell.angle_beta   90.00
_cell.angle_gamma   90.00
#
_symmetry.space_group_name_H-M   'P 1'
#
loop_
_entity.id
_entity.type
_entity.pdbx_description
1 polymer ?
#
loop_
_entity_poly.entity_id
_entity_poly.type
_entity_poly.pdbx_seq_one_letter_code
_entity_poly.pdbx_strand_id
1 'polypeptide(L)'
;MINCRNCGAPLPTELENGRHVCEYCDSGVVPRPDCNLLEEVVDLGRDAGVDCPVCQNRMTAALIDESSVSWCSGCRGMLFVDEVFAKTVRSRRALYREAGRIPKPLDPRASERKLPCAHCRRPMQVHPYYGPGNVVIDSCLPCRFVWVDAGELTRIEQAAGRR
;
A
#
# COMPACT_ATOMS: atom_id res chain seq x y z
N MET A 1 11.12 -10.15 -19.13
CA MET A 1 9.89 -10.95 -19.31
C MET A 1 9.49 -11.47 -17.93
N ILE A 2 8.30 -11.14 -17.44
CA ILE A 2 7.82 -11.54 -16.11
C ILE A 2 6.74 -12.59 -16.32
N ASN A 3 6.85 -13.73 -15.64
CA ASN A 3 5.86 -14.81 -15.71
C ASN A 3 4.96 -14.79 -14.47
N CYS A 4 3.70 -15.20 -14.65
CA CYS A 4 2.73 -15.36 -13.58
C CYS A 4 3.21 -16.45 -12.61
N ARG A 5 3.26 -16.14 -11.31
CA ARG A 5 3.72 -17.10 -10.29
C ARG A 5 2.69 -18.19 -9.97
N ASN A 6 1.44 -18.03 -10.41
CA ASN A 6 0.38 -18.99 -10.19
C ASN A 6 0.35 -20.07 -11.30
N CYS A 7 0.45 -19.67 -12.58
CA CYS A 7 0.31 -20.60 -13.71
C CYS A 7 1.52 -20.65 -14.67
N GLY A 8 2.52 -19.79 -14.50
CA GLY A 8 3.71 -19.73 -15.37
C GLY A 8 3.53 -18.97 -16.68
N ALA A 9 2.32 -18.51 -17.01
CA ALA A 9 2.05 -17.77 -18.25
C ALA A 9 2.77 -16.40 -18.29
N PRO A 10 3.15 -15.90 -19.47
CA PRO A 10 3.70 -14.55 -19.60
C PRO A 10 2.68 -13.50 -19.17
N LEU A 11 3.12 -12.47 -18.44
CA LEU A 11 2.25 -11.37 -18.03
C LEU A 11 2.24 -10.24 -19.08
N PRO A 12 1.09 -9.57 -19.28
CA PRO A 12 1.00 -8.40 -20.16
C PRO A 12 1.92 -7.27 -19.66
N THR A 13 2.47 -6.48 -20.59
CA THR A 13 3.41 -5.41 -20.27
C THR A 13 2.76 -4.21 -19.58
N GLU A 14 1.47 -3.99 -19.82
CA GLU A 14 0.70 -2.91 -19.23
C GLU A 14 0.15 -3.30 -17.85
N LEU A 15 0.03 -2.31 -16.96
CA LEU A 15 -0.42 -2.51 -15.59
C LEU A 15 -1.86 -2.05 -15.45
N GLU A 16 -2.73 -2.94 -15.00
CA GLU A 16 -4.06 -2.59 -14.54
C GLU A 16 -4.01 -2.35 -13.04
N ASN A 17 -4.30 -1.14 -12.59
CA ASN A 17 -4.29 -0.76 -11.16
C ASN A 17 -2.96 -1.08 -10.45
N GLY A 18 -1.83 -0.87 -11.15
CA GLY A 18 -0.49 -1.09 -10.60
C GLY A 18 -0.08 -2.56 -10.46
N ARG A 19 -0.88 -3.49 -11.01
CA ARG A 19 -0.58 -4.93 -11.06
C ARG A 19 -0.70 -5.45 -12.50
N HIS A 20 0.04 -6.49 -12.81
CA HIS A 20 -0.24 -7.32 -13.97
C HIS A 20 -1.42 -8.23 -13.63
N VAL A 21 -2.47 -8.24 -14.45
CA VAL A 21 -3.52 -9.24 -14.36
C VAL A 21 -3.19 -10.36 -15.33
N CYS A 22 -3.12 -11.59 -14.83
CA CYS A 22 -2.83 -12.73 -15.69
C CYS A 22 -4.09 -13.15 -16.46
N GLU A 23 -4.05 -13.04 -17.78
CA GLU A 23 -5.18 -13.38 -18.68
C GLU A 23 -5.55 -14.88 -18.68
N TYR A 24 -4.73 -15.74 -18.06
CA TYR A 24 -4.92 -17.20 -18.05
C TYR A 24 -5.49 -17.75 -16.75
N CYS A 25 -5.32 -17.03 -15.63
CA CYS A 25 -5.73 -17.51 -14.31
C CYS A 25 -6.27 -16.40 -13.40
N ASP A 26 -6.51 -15.22 -13.97
CA ASP A 26 -7.03 -14.00 -13.31
C ASP A 26 -6.25 -13.53 -12.07
N SER A 27 -5.04 -14.06 -11.88
CA SER A 27 -4.20 -13.73 -10.74
C SER A 27 -3.55 -12.37 -10.92
N GLY A 28 -3.71 -11.50 -9.92
CA GLY A 28 -3.04 -10.22 -9.86
C GLY A 28 -1.59 -10.35 -9.38
N VAL A 29 -0.62 -10.00 -10.22
CA VAL A 29 0.81 -9.99 -9.91
C VAL A 29 1.32 -8.56 -9.88
N VAL A 30 1.64 -8.05 -8.70
CA VAL A 30 2.26 -6.73 -8.58
C VAL A 30 3.70 -6.80 -9.11
N PRO A 31 4.13 -5.95 -10.06
CA PRO A 31 5.52 -5.90 -10.52
C PRO A 31 6.44 -5.67 -9.32
N ARG A 32 7.60 -6.33 -9.31
CA ARG A 32 8.69 -5.90 -8.43
C ARG A 32 9.21 -4.58 -9.01
N PRO A 33 9.09 -3.43 -8.33
CA PRO A 33 9.95 -2.31 -8.66
C PRO A 33 11.37 -2.78 -8.41
N ASP A 34 12.32 -2.20 -9.11
CA ASP A 34 13.70 -2.26 -8.66
C ASP A 34 13.74 -1.82 -7.19
N CYS A 35 14.22 -2.75 -6.35
CA CYS A 35 14.52 -2.70 -4.93
C CYS A 35 14.01 -1.47 -4.13
N ASN A 36 13.05 -1.67 -3.21
CA ASN A 36 12.80 -0.88 -1.98
C ASN A 36 12.85 0.67 -1.98
N LEU A 37 13.00 1.35 -3.11
CA LEU A 37 13.40 2.76 -3.12
C LEU A 37 12.23 3.76 -3.02
N LEU A 38 10.97 3.31 -3.16
CA LEU A 38 9.83 4.25 -3.20
C LEU A 38 9.24 4.57 -1.82
N GLU A 39 9.40 3.68 -0.83
CA GLU A 39 8.77 3.84 0.49
C GLU A 39 9.76 3.72 1.66
N GLU A 40 11.06 3.55 1.39
CA GLU A 40 12.14 3.39 2.40
C GLU A 40 11.76 2.40 3.52
N VAL A 41 11.26 1.23 3.13
CA VAL A 41 10.86 0.18 4.06
C VAL A 41 12.08 -0.65 4.45
N VAL A 42 12.35 -0.74 5.75
CA VAL A 42 13.35 -1.66 6.31
C VAL A 42 12.64 -2.85 6.93
N ASP A 43 12.59 -3.98 6.22
CA ASP A 43 12.03 -5.23 6.72
C ASP A 43 12.92 -5.79 7.84
N LEU A 44 12.35 -6.02 9.02
CA LEU A 44 13.06 -6.56 10.18
C LEU A 44 13.05 -8.09 10.20
N GLY A 45 12.35 -8.74 9.26
CA GLY A 45 12.26 -10.20 9.14
C GLY A 45 11.56 -10.91 10.30
N ARG A 46 11.01 -10.15 11.25
CA ARG A 46 10.29 -10.68 12.41
C ARG A 46 8.81 -10.77 12.09
N ASP A 47 8.14 -11.82 12.56
CA ASP A 47 6.70 -11.97 12.39
C ASP A 47 5.93 -10.79 13.04
N ALA A 48 5.04 -10.15 12.28
CA ALA A 48 4.19 -9.06 12.78
C ALA A 48 2.94 -9.53 13.53
N GLY A 49 2.63 -10.84 13.55
CA GLY A 49 1.45 -11.35 14.24
C GLY A 49 0.18 -11.38 13.38
N VAL A 50 0.22 -10.84 12.16
CA VAL A 50 -0.96 -10.63 11.31
C VAL A 50 -0.73 -11.09 9.86
N ASP A 51 -1.82 -11.42 9.18
CA ASP A 51 -1.82 -11.80 7.78
C ASP A 51 -2.27 -10.64 6.90
N CYS A 52 -1.72 -10.57 5.68
CA CYS A 52 -2.04 -9.54 4.73
C CYS A 52 -3.53 -9.59 4.32
N PRO A 53 -4.29 -8.49 4.47
CA PRO A 53 -5.71 -8.47 4.10
C PRO A 53 -5.95 -8.60 2.59
N VAL A 54 -4.93 -8.32 1.76
CA VAL A 54 -5.01 -8.37 0.29
C VAL A 54 -4.66 -9.77 -0.26
N CYS A 55 -3.55 -10.35 0.20
CA CYS A 55 -3.01 -11.58 -0.38
C CYS A 55 -2.78 -12.71 0.63
N GLN A 56 -3.18 -12.52 1.89
CA GLN A 56 -3.13 -13.53 2.98
C GLN A 56 -1.74 -14.04 3.36
N ASN A 57 -0.66 -13.51 2.75
CA ASN A 57 0.69 -13.80 3.17
C ASN A 57 0.96 -13.29 4.58
N ARG A 58 1.81 -14.02 5.31
CA ARG A 58 2.28 -13.58 6.62
C ARG A 58 3.04 -12.26 6.50
N MET A 59 2.69 -11.30 7.36
CA MET A 59 3.35 -9.99 7.37
C MET A 59 4.56 -9.99 8.31
N THR A 60 5.57 -9.19 7.97
CA THR A 60 6.73 -8.96 8.83
C THR A 60 6.67 -7.58 9.47
N ALA A 61 7.28 -7.44 10.63
CA ALA A 61 7.54 -6.13 11.22
C ALA A 61 8.57 -5.40 10.36
N ALA A 62 8.28 -4.16 10.01
CA ALA A 62 9.16 -3.31 9.24
C ALA A 62 9.24 -1.91 9.86
N LEU A 63 10.27 -1.16 9.50
CA LEU A 63 10.39 0.26 9.79
C LEU A 63 10.15 1.09 8.53
N ILE A 64 9.42 2.19 8.71
CA ILE A 64 9.32 3.30 7.78
C ILE A 64 9.78 4.54 8.54
N ASP A 65 10.85 5.16 8.07
CA ASP A 65 11.59 6.15 8.85
C ASP A 65 11.92 5.55 10.25
N GLU A 66 11.46 6.19 11.33
CA GLU A 66 11.58 5.72 12.72
C GLU A 66 10.33 4.98 13.23
N SER A 67 9.39 4.63 12.35
CA SER A 67 8.06 4.14 12.72
C SER A 67 7.87 2.67 12.39
N SER A 68 7.33 1.90 13.35
CA SER A 68 7.02 0.47 13.13
C SER A 68 5.70 0.29 12.37
N VAL A 69 5.73 -0.59 11.38
CA VAL A 69 4.58 -1.00 10.57
C VAL A 69 4.58 -2.51 10.36
N SER A 70 3.44 -3.09 10.01
CA SER A 70 3.44 -4.44 9.41
C SER A 70 3.54 -4.29 7.90
N TRP A 71 4.46 -5.02 7.27
CA TRP A 71 4.69 -4.97 5.84
C TRP A 71 4.47 -6.34 5.19
N CYS A 72 3.94 -6.33 3.97
CA CYS A 72 3.73 -7.55 3.19
C CYS A 72 4.71 -7.62 2.02
N SER A 73 5.59 -8.61 1.98
CA SER A 73 6.52 -8.83 0.85
C SER A 73 5.84 -9.26 -0.46
N GLY A 74 4.59 -9.74 -0.39
CA GLY A 74 3.81 -10.19 -1.55
C GLY A 74 3.21 -9.04 -2.34
N CYS A 75 2.29 -8.30 -1.70
CA CYS A 75 1.61 -7.16 -2.34
C CYS A 75 2.32 -5.82 -2.12
N ARG A 76 3.28 -5.75 -1.20
CA ARG A 76 4.02 -4.53 -0.80
C ARG A 76 3.16 -3.49 -0.07
N GLY A 77 1.95 -3.86 0.35
CA GLY A 77 1.11 -3.03 1.20
C GLY A 77 1.54 -3.06 2.67
N MET A 78 1.04 -2.07 3.41
CA MET A 78 1.45 -1.79 4.77
C MET A 78 0.23 -1.60 5.68
N LEU A 79 0.33 -2.12 6.90
CA LEU A 79 -0.62 -1.88 7.96
C LEU A 79 0.01 -0.94 8.99
N PHE A 80 -0.59 0.23 9.13
CA PHE A 80 -0.22 1.26 10.09
C PHE A 80 -1.20 1.29 11.25
N VAL A 81 -0.72 1.67 12.44
CA VAL A 81 -1.57 2.31 13.44
C VAL A 81 -1.87 3.75 12.96
N ASP A 82 -3.09 4.23 13.14
CA ASP A 82 -3.57 5.52 12.62
C ASP A 82 -2.68 6.73 12.97
N GLU A 83 -2.20 6.80 14.21
CA GLU A 83 -1.32 7.87 14.71
C GLU A 83 0.06 7.81 14.03
N VAL A 84 0.54 6.60 13.77
CA VAL A 84 1.81 6.35 13.09
C VAL A 84 1.68 6.78 11.63
N PHE A 85 0.61 6.39 10.94
CA PHE A 85 0.32 6.84 9.58
C PHE A 85 0.31 8.37 9.48
N ALA A 86 -0.43 9.04 10.37
CA ALA A 86 -0.53 10.50 10.37
C ALA A 86 0.84 11.17 10.63
N LYS A 87 1.66 10.61 11.52
CA LYS A 87 3.02 11.10 11.81
C LYS A 87 3.94 10.93 10.61
N THR A 88 3.96 9.75 10.00
CA THR A 88 4.77 9.44 8.81
C THR A 88 4.42 10.38 7.66
N VAL A 89 3.13 10.56 7.36
CA VAL A 89 2.69 11.47 6.29
C VAL A 89 3.13 12.90 6.55
N ARG A 90 2.91 13.43 7.77
CA ARG A 90 3.35 14.79 8.13
C ARG A 90 4.86 14.96 7.98
N SER A 91 5.64 14.01 8.49
CA SER A 91 7.10 14.04 8.45
C SER A 91 7.62 14.04 7.02
N ARG A 92 7.22 13.06 6.21
CA ARG A 92 7.68 12.92 4.82
C ARG A 92 7.27 14.11 3.95
N ARG A 93 6.05 14.63 4.11
CA ARG A 93 5.60 15.83 3.37
C ARG A 93 6.34 17.10 3.76
N ALA A 94 6.71 17.26 5.04
CA ALA A 94 7.51 18.40 5.49
C ALA A 94 8.95 18.34 4.96
N LEU A 95 9.50 17.14 4.79
CA LEU A 95 10.85 16.92 4.28
C LEU A 95 10.93 16.91 2.75
N TYR A 96 9.84 16.64 2.03
CA TYR A 96 9.84 16.59 0.57
C TYR A 96 10.08 17.97 -0.06
N ARG A 97 11.24 18.15 -0.71
CA ARG A 97 11.72 19.45 -1.21
C ARG A 97 11.40 19.75 -2.67
N GLU A 98 11.10 18.72 -3.46
CA GLU A 98 10.87 18.87 -4.90
C GLU A 98 9.53 19.56 -5.21
N ALA A 99 9.35 19.95 -6.47
CA ALA A 99 8.05 20.36 -6.97
C ALA A 99 7.07 19.18 -6.85
N GLY A 100 5.98 19.38 -6.11
CA GLY A 100 5.00 18.33 -5.91
C GLY A 100 4.38 17.85 -7.22
N ARG A 101 4.07 16.56 -7.29
CA ARG A 101 3.37 15.92 -8.40
C ARG A 101 1.88 16.24 -8.32
N ILE A 102 1.28 16.57 -9.46
CA ILE A 102 -0.17 16.73 -9.55
C ILE A 102 -0.80 15.35 -9.32
N PRO A 103 -1.66 15.18 -8.31
CA PRO A 103 -2.31 13.90 -8.05
C PRO A 103 -3.17 13.48 -9.25
N LYS A 104 -3.09 12.20 -9.63
CA LYS A 104 -4.02 11.63 -10.60
C LYS A 104 -5.44 11.65 -10.01
N PRO A 105 -6.50 11.71 -10.84
CA PRO A 105 -7.87 11.50 -10.37
C PRO A 105 -7.99 10.18 -9.59
N LEU A 106 -8.85 10.17 -8.57
CA LEU A 106 -9.22 8.94 -7.87
C LEU A 106 -9.87 7.97 -8.85
N ASP A 107 -9.40 6.72 -8.89
CA ASP A 107 -10.10 5.64 -9.58
C ASP A 107 -11.34 5.26 -8.78
N PRO A 108 -12.57 5.42 -9.32
CA PRO A 108 -13.80 5.05 -8.62
C PRO A 108 -13.82 3.58 -8.16
N ARG A 109 -13.14 2.69 -8.90
CA ARG A 109 -13.09 1.26 -8.57
C ARG A 109 -12.28 0.97 -7.30
N ALA A 110 -11.39 1.87 -6.90
CA ALA A 110 -10.61 1.72 -5.68
C ALA A 110 -11.52 1.71 -4.43
N SER A 111 -12.71 2.31 -4.49
CA SER A 111 -13.69 2.29 -3.40
C SER A 111 -14.60 1.06 -3.36
N GLU A 112 -14.52 0.17 -4.36
CA GLU A 112 -15.36 -1.04 -4.43
C GLU A 112 -14.80 -2.21 -3.61
N ARG A 113 -13.50 -2.18 -3.30
CA ARG A 113 -12.83 -3.18 -2.48
C ARG A 113 -13.36 -3.12 -1.04
N LYS A 114 -13.45 -4.27 -0.37
CA LYS A 114 -13.76 -4.36 1.07
C LYS A 114 -12.77 -5.29 1.76
N LEU A 115 -11.71 -4.72 2.34
CA LEU A 115 -10.73 -5.51 3.06
C LEU A 115 -11.23 -5.88 4.47
N PRO A 116 -10.99 -7.12 4.94
CA PRO A 116 -11.14 -7.44 6.35
C PRO A 116 -9.95 -6.88 7.15
N CYS A 117 -10.21 -6.37 8.35
CA CYS A 117 -9.14 -5.96 9.27
C CYS A 117 -8.25 -7.16 9.62
N ALA A 118 -6.94 -7.00 9.46
CA ALA A 118 -5.97 -8.06 9.75
C ALA A 118 -5.96 -8.52 11.23
N HIS A 119 -6.50 -7.71 12.14
CA HIS A 119 -6.61 -8.02 13.56
C HIS A 119 -8.00 -8.55 13.97
N CYS A 120 -9.07 -7.79 13.71
CA CYS A 120 -10.43 -8.15 14.18
C CYS A 120 -11.34 -8.78 13.12
N ARG A 121 -10.87 -8.89 11.87
CA ARG A 121 -11.59 -9.41 10.70
C ARG A 121 -12.89 -8.70 10.31
N ARG A 122 -13.25 -7.61 10.98
CA ARG A 122 -14.38 -6.76 10.58
C ARG A 122 -14.07 -6.05 9.25
N PRO A 123 -15.06 -5.80 8.39
CA PRO A 123 -14.87 -5.01 7.17
C PRO A 123 -14.29 -3.63 7.50
N MET A 124 -13.23 -3.24 6.80
CA MET A 124 -12.64 -1.92 6.91
C MET A 124 -13.47 -0.90 6.12
N GLN A 125 -13.47 0.34 6.59
CA GLN A 125 -14.08 1.45 5.90
C GLN A 125 -13.15 1.89 4.78
N VAL A 126 -13.64 1.87 3.54
CA VAL A 126 -12.89 2.34 2.38
C VAL A 126 -13.28 3.79 2.12
N HIS A 127 -12.29 4.67 2.06
CA HIS A 127 -12.55 6.09 1.86
C HIS A 127 -11.36 6.80 1.22
N PRO A 128 -11.60 7.92 0.52
CA PRO A 128 -10.52 8.80 0.11
C PRO A 128 -9.67 9.20 1.33
N TYR A 129 -8.36 9.23 1.14
CA TYR A 129 -7.50 9.98 2.02
C TYR A 129 -7.76 11.47 1.78
N TYR A 130 -8.32 12.15 2.78
CA TYR A 130 -8.69 13.58 2.68
C TYR A 130 -7.49 14.54 2.71
N GLY A 131 -6.28 14.01 2.61
CA GLY A 131 -5.09 14.79 2.34
C GLY A 131 -4.66 14.72 0.86
N PRO A 132 -3.47 15.22 0.55
CA PRO A 132 -2.96 15.25 -0.81
C PRO A 132 -2.58 13.84 -1.31
N GLY A 133 -2.59 13.63 -2.63
CA GLY A 133 -2.20 12.36 -3.28
C GLY A 133 -3.33 11.60 -3.97
N ASN A 134 -4.60 11.96 -3.69
CA ASN A 134 -5.78 11.32 -4.26
C ASN A 134 -5.71 9.79 -4.16
N VAL A 135 -5.46 9.28 -2.96
CA VAL A 135 -5.40 7.85 -2.67
C VAL A 135 -6.64 7.39 -1.91
N VAL A 136 -6.95 6.10 -1.97
CA VAL A 136 -8.06 5.49 -1.23
C VAL A 136 -7.44 4.56 -0.20
N ILE A 137 -7.71 4.82 1.07
CA ILE A 137 -7.21 3.98 2.16
C ILE A 137 -8.36 3.19 2.78
N ASP A 138 -8.03 2.03 3.34
CA ASP A 138 -8.94 1.25 4.15
C ASP A 138 -8.61 1.52 5.63
N SER A 139 -9.61 1.78 6.48
CA SER A 139 -9.41 1.99 7.92
C SER A 139 -10.32 1.13 8.79
N CYS A 140 -9.80 0.67 9.93
CA CYS A 140 -10.53 -0.07 10.93
C CYS A 140 -10.68 0.77 12.19
N LEU A 141 -11.83 1.41 12.39
CA LEU A 141 -12.08 2.26 13.56
C LEU A 141 -11.87 1.54 14.91
N PRO A 142 -12.36 0.30 15.14
CA PRO A 142 -12.16 -0.38 16.42
C PRO A 142 -10.70 -0.72 16.74
N CYS A 143 -9.89 -1.02 15.72
CA CYS A 143 -8.48 -1.40 15.92
C CYS A 143 -7.51 -0.26 15.64
N ARG A 144 -8.00 0.89 15.16
CA ARG A 144 -7.22 2.05 14.77
C ARG A 144 -6.14 1.73 13.74
N PHE A 145 -6.39 0.75 12.89
CA PHE A 145 -5.48 0.39 11.80
C PHE A 145 -5.86 1.07 10.50
N VAL A 146 -4.84 1.44 9.72
CA VAL A 146 -4.96 1.97 8.37
C VAL A 146 -4.14 1.07 7.44
N TRP A 147 -4.78 0.56 6.40
CA TRP A 147 -4.10 -0.14 5.32
C TRP A 147 -3.73 0.86 4.22
N VAL A 148 -2.51 0.76 3.74
CA VAL A 148 -1.96 1.59 2.66
C VAL A 148 -1.40 0.64 1.60
N ASP A 149 -1.91 0.74 0.37
CA ASP A 149 -1.42 -0.09 -0.73
C ASP A 149 -0.04 0.39 -1.20
N ALA A 150 0.67 -0.48 -1.91
CA ALA A 150 2.01 -0.21 -2.40
C ALA A 150 2.05 1.08 -3.25
N GLY A 151 2.90 2.02 -2.85
CA GLY A 151 3.12 3.29 -3.56
C GLY A 151 2.09 4.38 -3.25
N GLU A 152 1.03 4.10 -2.48
CA GLU A 152 0.09 5.13 -2.04
C GLU A 152 0.75 6.13 -1.08
N LEU A 153 1.65 5.66 -0.20
CA LEU A 153 2.38 6.55 0.69
C LEU A 153 3.27 7.52 -0.10
N THR A 154 3.98 7.02 -1.11
CA THR A 154 4.78 7.85 -2.02
C THR A 154 3.91 8.88 -2.75
N ARG A 155 2.70 8.51 -3.18
CA ARG A 155 1.75 9.44 -3.83
C ARG A 155 1.30 10.55 -2.87
N ILE A 156 1.05 10.21 -1.61
CA ILE A 156 0.71 11.20 -0.58
C ILE A 156 1.88 12.15 -0.33
N GLU A 157 3.09 11.62 -0.17
CA GLU A 157 4.31 12.39 0.08
C GLU A 157 4.58 13.39 -1.04
N GLN A 158 4.60 12.90 -2.27
CA GLN A 158 5.04 13.68 -3.43
C GLN A 158 3.97 14.63 -3.95
N ALA A 159 2.74 14.58 -3.43
CA ALA A 159 1.64 15.37 -3.96
C ALA A 159 1.82 16.88 -3.76
N ALA A 160 1.52 17.65 -4.80
CA ALA A 160 1.41 19.10 -4.75
C ALA A 160 0.34 19.55 -3.74
N GLY A 161 0.53 20.72 -3.14
CA GLY A 161 -0.39 21.30 -2.16
C GLY A 161 0.32 21.74 -0.87
N ARG A 162 -0.46 22.25 0.10
CA ARG A 162 0.05 22.74 1.39
C ARG A 162 0.83 21.64 2.12
N ARG A 163 1.93 22.03 2.77
CA ARG A 163 2.81 21.19 3.58
C ARG A 163 2.68 21.60 5.03
#